data_AF-A0A6N2S6G4-F1
#
_entry.id   AF-A0A6N2S6G4-F1
#
_cell.length_a   1.000
_cell.length_b   1.000
_cell.length_c   1.000
_cell.angle_alpha   90.00
_cell.angle_beta   90.00
_cell.angle_gamma   90.00
#
_symmetry.space_group_name_H-M   'P 1'
#
loop_
_entity.id
_entity.type
_entity.pdbx_description
1 polymer ?
#
loop_
_entity_poly.entity_id
_entity_poly.type
_entity_poly.pdbx_seq_one_letter_code
_entity_poly.pdbx_strand_id
1 'polypeptide(L)' 'MMILEMVPYDPNKHEPRTGWDAFSINMALENGKSLLVDQNGEIWTTGRRDYVGKIRKGVRA' A
#
# COMPACT_ATOMS: atom_id res chain seq x y z
N MET A 1 -21.98 -9.23 0.74
CA MET A 1 -21.28 -8.04 0.23
C MET A 1 -20.01 -7.89 1.05
N MET A 2 -18.82 -8.23 0.52
CA MET A 2 -17.57 -7.97 1.23
C MET A 2 -17.20 -6.51 1.01
N ILE A 3 -17.26 -5.69 2.05
CA ILE A 3 -16.76 -4.32 2.02
C ILE A 3 -15.24 -4.43 1.97
N LEU A 4 -14.61 -3.98 0.87
CA LEU A 4 -13.16 -3.87 0.82
C LEU A 4 -12.78 -2.69 1.72
N GLU A 5 -12.27 -2.98 2.91
CA GLU A 5 -11.73 -1.93 3.77
C GLU A 5 -10.44 -1.40 3.13
N MET A 6 -10.42 -0.10 2.88
CA MET A 6 -9.26 0.64 2.40
C MET A 6 -8.92 1.73 3.40
N VAL A 7 -7.67 1.73 3.87
CA VAL A 7 -7.15 2.73 4.80
C VAL A 7 -6.04 3.55 4.13
N PRO A 8 -5.83 4.82 4.50
CA PRO A 8 -4.69 5.58 4.00
C PRO A 8 -3.37 4.88 4.28
N TYR A 9 -2.45 4.89 3.32
CA TYR A 9 -1.09 4.41 3.54
C TYR A 9 -0.35 5.34 4.51
N ASP A 10 0.23 4.76 5.57
CA ASP A 10 1.06 5.44 6.56
C ASP A 10 2.43 4.74 6.62
N PRO A 11 3.53 5.37 6.18
CA PRO A 11 4.85 4.76 6.17
C PRO A 11 5.38 4.39 7.56
N ASN A 12 4.83 4.96 8.64
CA ASN A 12 5.20 4.61 10.01
C ASN A 12 4.54 3.31 10.51
N LYS A 13 3.46 2.88 9.85
CA LYS A 13 2.70 1.67 10.21
C LYS A 13 2.83 0.57 9.17
N HIS A 14 3.05 0.94 7.93
CA HIS A 14 3.01 0.06 6.78
C HIS A 14 4.42 -0.17 6.24
N GLU A 15 5.08 -1.21 6.74
CA GLU A 15 6.38 -1.61 6.24
C GLU A 15 6.25 -2.27 4.86
N PRO A 16 6.99 -1.84 3.83
CA PRO A 16 6.98 -2.48 2.52
C PRO A 16 7.43 -3.95 2.59
N ARG A 17 6.79 -4.84 1.82
CA ARG A 17 7.09 -6.27 1.82
C ARG A 17 8.52 -6.56 1.35
N THR A 18 8.95 -5.90 0.28
CA THR A 18 10.26 -6.04 -0.34
C THR A 18 10.90 -4.68 -0.63
N GLY A 19 12.19 -4.67 -0.98
CA GLY A 19 12.86 -3.45 -1.44
C GLY A 19 12.25 -2.86 -2.73
N TRP A 20 11.69 -3.70 -3.60
CA TRP A 20 10.96 -3.26 -4.79
C TRP A 20 9.64 -2.58 -4.45
N ASP A 21 8.90 -3.13 -3.48
CA ASP A 21 7.69 -2.49 -2.96
C ASP A 21 8.04 -1.10 -2.38
N ALA A 22 9.12 -1.01 -1.57
CA ALA A 22 9.58 0.26 -1.00
C ALA A 22 9.91 1.29 -2.08
N PHE A 23 10.65 0.87 -3.12
CA PHE A 23 11.00 1.74 -4.24
C PHE A 23 9.75 2.28 -4.97
N SER A 24 8.81 1.40 -5.32
CA SER A 24 7.61 1.79 -6.06
C SER A 24 6.69 2.69 -5.23
N ILE A 25 6.53 2.42 -3.94
CA ILE A 25 5.78 3.26 -3.01
C ILE A 25 6.40 4.66 -2.91
N ASN A 26 7.72 4.74 -2.71
CA ASN A 26 8.42 6.03 -2.62
C ASN A 26 8.26 6.83 -3.91
N MET A 27 8.43 6.20 -5.07
CA MET A 27 8.22 6.84 -6.36
C MET A 27 6.79 7.38 -6.53
N ALA A 28 5.77 6.65 -6.06
CA ALA A 28 4.39 7.12 -6.12
C ALA A 28 4.15 8.33 -5.19
N LEU A 29 4.72 8.31 -3.98
CA LEU A 29 4.63 9.42 -3.02
C LEU A 29 5.36 10.67 -3.53
N GLU A 30 6.56 10.51 -4.10
CA GLU A 30 7.35 11.59 -4.72
C GLU A 30 6.60 12.24 -5.89
N ASN A 31 5.84 11.44 -6.65
CA ASN A 31 4.94 11.93 -7.70
C ASN A 31 3.64 12.56 -7.17
N GLY A 32 3.53 12.80 -5.87
CA GLY A 32 2.39 13.43 -5.21
C GLY A 32 1.12 12.57 -5.23
N LYS A 33 1.23 11.25 -5.38
CA LYS A 33 0.06 10.35 -5.35
C LYS A 33 -0.37 10.07 -3.92
N SER A 34 -1.68 10.05 -3.70
CA SER A 34 -2.26 9.53 -2.46
C SER A 34 -2.48 8.02 -2.58
N LEU A 35 -2.12 7.29 -1.52
CA LEU A 35 -2.09 5.83 -1.50
C LEU A 35 -3.06 5.28 -0.44
N LEU A 36 -3.67 4.15 -0.77
CA LEU A 36 -4.57 3.37 0.09
C LEU A 36 -4.02 1.96 0.24
N VAL A 37 -4.18 1.37 1.41
CA VAL A 37 -3.88 -0.04 1.68
C VAL A 37 -5.19 -0.78 1.86
N ASP A 38 -5.35 -1.89 1.17
CA ASP A 38 -6.50 -2.76 1.36
C ASP A 38 -6.28 -3.79 2.47
N GLN A 39 -7.36 -4.49 2.81
CA GLN A 39 -7.35 -5.59 3.76
C GLN A 39 -6.40 -6.74 3.41
N ASN A 40 -5.87 -6.86 2.18
CA ASN A 40 -4.87 -7.85 1.76
C ASN A 40 -3.43 -7.33 1.90
N GLY A 41 -3.27 -6.06 2.27
CA GLY A 41 -1.99 -5.37 2.39
C GLY A 41 -1.49 -4.82 1.05
N GLU A 42 -2.35 -4.78 0.03
CA GLU A 42 -2.00 -4.25 -1.29
C GLU A 42 -2.24 -2.75 -1.31
N ILE A 43 -1.34 -2.04 -1.98
CA ILE A 43 -1.30 -0.59 -2.01
C ILE A 43 -1.77 -0.12 -3.38
N TRP A 44 -2.72 0.80 -3.36
CA TRP A 44 -3.43 1.32 -4.52
C TRP A 44 -3.40 2.84 -4.53
N THR A 45 -3.39 3.47 -5.70
CA THR A 45 -3.62 4.93 -5.79
C THR A 45 -5.10 5.27 -5.57
N THR A 46 -5.40 6.41 -4.94
CA THR A 46 -6.79 6.84 -4.69
C THR A 46 -7.59 7.15 -5.96
N GLY A 47 -6.90 7.52 -7.06
CA GLY A 47 -7.50 7.90 -8.34
C GLY A 47 -7.85 6.69 -9.20
N ARG A 48 -6.97 6.37 -10.16
CA ARG A 48 -7.18 5.26 -11.12
C ARG A 48 -7.12 3.87 -10.48
N ARG A 49 -6.78 3.77 -9.18
CA ARG A 49 -6.55 2.51 -8.47
C ARG A 49 -5.46 1.67 -9.14
N ASP A 50 -4.38 2.33 -9.51
CA ASP A 50 -3.18 1.66 -9.99
C ASP A 50 -2.52 0.93 -8.81
N TYR A 51 -2.10 -0.32 -9.03
CA TYR A 51 -1.33 -1.08 -8.05
C TYR A 51 0.07 -0.47 -7.90
N VAL A 52 0.50 -0.27 -6.65
CA VAL A 52 1.79 0.35 -6.32
C VAL A 52 2.72 -0.63 -5.61
N GLY A 53 2.20 -1.53 -4.80
CA GLY A 53 3.05 -2.45 -4.05
C GLY A 53 2.30 -3.14 -2.92
N LYS A 54 3.03 -3.81 -2.04
CA LYS A 54 2.47 -4.55 -0.91
C LYS A 54 3.21 -4.29 0.39
N ILE A 55 2.47 -4.27 1.50
CA ILE A 55 3.02 -4.18 2.86
C ILE A 55 3.34 -5.58 3.41
N ARG A 56 4.26 -5.66 4.38
CA ARG A 56 4.44 -6.86 5.21
C ARG A 56 3.18 -7.03 6.05
N LYS A 57 2.51 -8.17 5.86
CA LYS A 57 1.60 -8.66 6.88
C LYS A 57 2.40 -9.52 7.84
N GLY A 58 2.25 -9.25 9.14
CA GLY A 58 2.80 -10.12 10.17
C GLY A 58 2.41 -11.56 9.84
N VAL A 59 3.42 -12.43 9.73
CA VAL A 59 3.20 -13.87 9.63
C VAL A 59 2.41 -14.23 10.88
N ARG A 60 1.16 -14.67 10.73
CA ARG A 60 0.51 -15.40 11.83
C ARG A 60 1.41 -16.63 12.06
N ALA A 61 2.11 -16.62 13.18
CA ALA A 61 2.82 -17.78 13.69
C ALA A 61 1.87 -18.97 13.81
#